data_AF-A0A368K098-F1
#
_entry.id   AF-A0A368K098-F1
#
_cell.length_a   1.000
_cell.length_b   1.000
_cell.length_c   1.000
_cell.angle_alpha   90.00
_cell.angle_beta   90.00
_cell.angle_gamma   90.00
#
_symmetry.space_group_name_H-M   'P 1'
#
loop_
_entity.id
_entity.type
_entity.pdbx_description
1 polymer ?
#
loop_
_entity_poly.entity_id
_entity_poly.type
_entity_poly.pdbx_seq_one_letter_code
_entity_poly.pdbx_strand_id
1 'polypeptide(L)'
;MPTVKFKNLFLLSQVEKRALHVPLHSRKLLIQGANGFGKSVIMKSLYEALGATPNKIDDRWKNANVSSCLEFEFAGEIWFSVKAHGVHSLFDDKGNRRFWGQRLVKDWGPKLAEFFGFKLEMVDKDGETLTPPPAYLFAPFYVDQDGSWENTWVSFRKDFYLPESAVTLADYHSGIRPDGYYSAKAELTKEKIVLSSLETAVETLRQAMTQIEEIEGTTPTYDLQEFASECNDLIAESERLLVLQAEHRRTVSDLHEESHLVRAEAVLLKSALDEMRGEFELASSLPRQVECPTCGHEYQNSLAERFALIEDEGVLSKALTNAQSKLERLVEKERAERGKLDEISVSLSRIQKILDTRKQSLSLNDVLVAAGKTEAVKILRVSLNDKIVAADGSRTRIDALRASMNEFTDRTRTSEIRKFYRTRLSMFSQELDVHLDDPEKQSIVSINVARGSEGPRALLAYYYAFLHTKIKFTTNTSFPVVIDSPNQQGQDKVHLPQMVKFIFDHVPGDAQTIVAIEDASGLEFEGVTIATYGEAKRQVLREKEFDRVKAVFDPFFQKILAME
;
A
#
# COMPACT_ATOMS: atom_id res chain seq x y z
N MET A 1 19.34 -33.79 -8.65
CA MET A 1 19.36 -32.34 -8.93
C MET A 1 18.86 -32.15 -10.37
N PRO A 2 17.85 -31.30 -10.61
CA PRO A 2 17.41 -30.98 -11.97
C PRO A 2 18.55 -30.38 -12.80
N THR A 3 18.69 -30.79 -14.05
CA THR A 3 19.77 -30.34 -14.95
C THR A 3 19.20 -29.78 -16.24
N VAL A 4 19.73 -28.64 -16.68
CA VAL A 4 19.46 -28.04 -17.98
C VAL A 4 20.56 -28.41 -18.95
N LYS A 5 20.19 -28.80 -20.18
CA LYS A 5 21.13 -29.05 -21.27
C LYS A 5 20.74 -28.22 -22.48
N PHE A 6 21.63 -27.37 -22.96
CA PHE A 6 21.42 -26.61 -24.18
C PHE A 6 21.59 -27.51 -25.39
N LYS A 7 20.64 -27.44 -26.32
CA LYS A 7 20.60 -28.26 -27.54
C LYS A 7 21.02 -27.47 -28.76
N ASN A 8 20.40 -26.31 -28.97
CA ASN A 8 20.67 -25.44 -30.11
C ASN A 8 20.48 -23.97 -29.72
N LEU A 9 21.32 -23.10 -30.27
CA LEU A 9 21.11 -21.65 -30.23
C LEU A 9 20.91 -21.14 -31.67
N PHE A 10 19.83 -20.41 -31.86
CA PHE A 10 19.49 -19.74 -33.11
C PHE A 10 19.51 -18.23 -32.91
N LEU A 11 20.22 -17.52 -33.78
CA LEU A 11 20.31 -16.06 -33.80
C LEU A 11 19.85 -15.55 -35.16
N LEU A 12 18.94 -14.58 -35.18
CA LEU A 12 18.35 -14.07 -36.41
C LEU A 12 18.34 -12.54 -36.42
N SER A 13 19.00 -11.95 -37.41
CA SER A 13 18.86 -10.54 -37.75
C SER A 13 18.04 -10.40 -39.02
N GLN A 14 16.80 -9.91 -38.89
CA GLN A 14 15.99 -9.54 -40.05
C GLN A 14 16.51 -8.28 -40.75
N VAL A 15 17.16 -7.37 -39.99
CA VAL A 15 17.75 -6.14 -40.49
C VAL A 15 18.93 -6.43 -41.42
N GLU A 16 19.85 -7.30 -40.99
CA GLU A 16 21.02 -7.67 -41.79
C GLU A 16 20.74 -8.80 -42.79
N LYS A 17 19.56 -9.44 -42.75
CA LYS A 17 19.23 -10.67 -43.48
C LYS A 17 20.26 -11.79 -43.27
N ARG A 18 20.66 -11.97 -42.01
CA ARG A 18 21.68 -12.93 -41.60
C ARG A 18 21.26 -13.68 -40.35
N ALA A 19 21.71 -14.92 -40.24
CA ALA A 19 21.42 -15.76 -39.09
C ALA A 19 22.59 -16.66 -38.72
N LEU A 20 22.50 -17.29 -37.55
CA LEU A 20 23.45 -18.29 -37.10
C LEU A 20 22.72 -19.38 -36.33
N HIS A 21 23.02 -20.62 -36.66
CA HIS A 21 22.69 -21.79 -35.85
C HIS A 21 23.96 -22.35 -35.21
N VAL A 22 23.92 -22.55 -33.90
CA VAL A 22 24.99 -23.14 -33.09
C VAL A 22 24.46 -24.42 -32.46
N PRO A 23 24.85 -25.61 -32.95
CA PRO A 23 24.56 -26.87 -32.28
C PRO A 23 25.33 -26.98 -30.96
N LEU A 24 24.60 -27.25 -29.86
CA LEU A 24 25.14 -27.28 -28.50
C LEU A 24 25.06 -28.67 -27.85
N HIS A 25 24.42 -29.65 -28.51
CA HIS A 25 24.21 -31.04 -28.06
C HIS A 25 25.39 -31.79 -27.40
N SER A 26 26.65 -31.38 -27.63
CA SER A 26 27.81 -32.02 -27.03
C SER A 26 27.91 -31.66 -25.54
N ARG A 27 28.29 -32.63 -24.72
CA ARG A 27 28.54 -32.40 -23.29
C ARG A 27 29.76 -31.51 -23.07
N LYS A 28 30.84 -31.70 -23.84
CA LYS A 28 32.05 -30.89 -23.78
C LYS A 28 32.25 -30.23 -25.14
N LEU A 29 32.01 -28.93 -25.22
CA LEU A 29 32.08 -28.16 -26.45
C LEU A 29 33.14 -27.06 -26.34
N LEU A 30 34.06 -27.05 -27.30
CA LEU A 30 35.04 -25.99 -27.48
C LEU A 30 34.70 -25.20 -28.75
N ILE A 31 34.33 -23.94 -28.57
CA ILE A 31 34.08 -22.98 -29.64
C ILE A 31 35.37 -22.23 -29.93
N GLN A 32 35.90 -22.36 -31.14
CA GLN A 32 37.12 -21.68 -31.57
C GLN A 32 36.86 -20.66 -32.69
N GLY A 33 37.72 -19.64 -32.77
CA GLY A 33 37.66 -18.60 -33.80
C GLY A 33 38.49 -17.37 -33.41
N ALA A 34 39.02 -16.64 -34.38
CA ALA A 34 39.90 -15.50 -34.10
C ALA A 34 39.23 -14.34 -33.33
N ASN A 35 40.02 -13.37 -32.88
CA ASN A 35 39.49 -12.21 -32.17
C ASN A 35 38.58 -11.34 -33.07
N GLY A 36 37.40 -11.01 -32.54
CA GLY A 36 36.36 -10.27 -33.26
C GLY A 36 35.48 -11.12 -34.19
N PHE A 37 35.54 -12.45 -34.09
CA PHE A 37 34.75 -13.37 -34.94
C PHE A 37 33.40 -13.77 -34.32
N GLY A 38 33.06 -13.22 -33.16
CA GLY A 38 31.73 -13.36 -32.54
C GLY A 38 31.57 -14.50 -31.53
N LYS A 39 32.66 -15.12 -31.05
CA LYS A 39 32.61 -16.13 -29.98
C LYS A 39 31.87 -15.62 -28.74
N SER A 40 32.27 -14.46 -28.23
CA SER A 40 31.66 -13.85 -27.04
C SER A 40 30.19 -13.51 -27.26
N VAL A 41 29.80 -13.19 -28.50
CA VAL A 41 28.40 -12.95 -28.86
C VAL A 41 27.58 -14.23 -28.75
N ILE A 42 28.12 -15.37 -29.21
CA ILE A 42 27.49 -16.68 -29.05
C ILE A 42 27.32 -16.99 -27.54
N MET A 43 28.38 -16.84 -26.75
CA MET A 43 28.35 -17.15 -25.31
C MET A 43 27.35 -16.29 -24.54
N LYS A 44 27.37 -14.97 -24.76
CA LYS A 44 26.43 -14.03 -24.13
C LYS A 44 24.98 -14.30 -24.54
N SER A 45 24.75 -14.70 -25.78
CA SER A 45 23.41 -14.98 -26.29
C SER A 45 22.72 -16.16 -25.59
N LEU A 46 23.48 -17.12 -25.05
CA LEU A 46 22.93 -18.28 -24.33
C LEU A 46 22.09 -17.83 -23.13
N TYR A 47 22.69 -17.03 -22.23
CA TYR A 47 22.00 -16.53 -21.05
C TYR A 47 21.14 -15.30 -21.34
N GLU A 48 21.44 -14.52 -22.39
CA GLU A 48 20.56 -13.44 -22.84
C GLU A 48 19.21 -13.97 -23.34
N ALA A 49 19.17 -15.11 -24.03
CA ALA A 49 17.91 -15.75 -24.43
C ALA A 49 17.04 -16.13 -23.22
N LEU A 50 17.66 -16.38 -22.07
CA LEU A 50 17.01 -16.68 -20.79
C LEU A 50 16.76 -15.42 -19.92
N GLY A 51 17.12 -14.23 -20.40
CA GLY A 51 16.87 -12.98 -19.70
C GLY A 51 17.96 -12.54 -18.71
N ALA A 52 19.22 -12.91 -18.94
CA ALA A 52 20.34 -12.27 -18.24
C ALA A 52 21.04 -11.25 -19.15
N THR A 53 21.27 -10.05 -18.64
CA THR A 53 21.85 -8.94 -19.41
C THR A 53 23.37 -9.05 -19.43
N PRO A 54 24.01 -9.26 -20.60
CA PRO A 54 25.46 -9.27 -20.72
C PRO A 54 26.09 -7.94 -20.28
N ASN A 55 27.31 -8.01 -19.73
CA ASN A 55 28.07 -6.82 -19.30
C ASN A 55 28.23 -5.78 -20.42
N LYS A 56 28.60 -6.24 -21.61
CA LYS A 56 28.82 -5.41 -22.78
C LYS A 56 28.15 -6.01 -24.02
N ILE A 57 27.36 -5.17 -24.68
CA ILE A 57 26.75 -5.42 -25.98
C ILE A 57 27.19 -4.28 -26.91
N ASP A 58 27.88 -4.63 -28.00
CA ASP A 58 28.35 -3.65 -28.99
C ASP A 58 27.19 -3.03 -29.76
N ASP A 59 27.32 -1.76 -30.15
CA ASP A 59 26.24 -1.04 -30.85
C ASP A 59 25.89 -1.66 -32.20
N ARG A 60 26.86 -2.28 -32.88
CA ARG A 60 26.58 -3.06 -34.09
C ARG A 60 25.59 -4.20 -33.81
N TRP A 61 25.75 -4.89 -32.69
CA TRP A 61 24.84 -5.99 -32.31
C TRP A 61 23.45 -5.47 -31.97
N LYS A 62 23.36 -4.33 -31.27
CA LYS A 62 22.08 -3.66 -31.00
C LYS A 62 21.37 -3.24 -32.30
N ASN A 63 22.11 -2.64 -33.23
CA ASN A 63 21.58 -2.17 -34.52
C ASN A 63 21.16 -3.33 -35.44
N ALA A 64 21.80 -4.50 -35.31
CA ALA A 64 21.39 -5.71 -36.00
C ALA A 64 20.05 -6.27 -35.48
N ASN A 65 19.54 -5.77 -34.34
CA ASN A 65 18.26 -6.16 -33.75
C ASN A 65 18.04 -7.68 -33.74
N VAL A 66 19.01 -8.39 -33.18
CA VAL A 66 19.08 -9.86 -33.25
C VAL A 66 18.04 -10.47 -32.31
N SER A 67 17.20 -11.34 -32.86
CA SER A 67 16.33 -12.23 -32.08
C SER A 67 17.09 -13.51 -31.73
N SER A 68 16.89 -14.03 -30.52
CA SER A 68 17.52 -15.28 -30.08
C SER A 68 16.48 -16.33 -29.71
N CYS A 69 16.79 -17.58 -30.02
CA CYS A 69 16.01 -18.75 -29.62
C CYS A 69 16.98 -19.79 -29.09
N LEU A 70 16.88 -20.11 -27.81
CA LEU A 70 17.64 -21.17 -27.15
C LEU A 70 16.72 -22.38 -26.96
N GLU A 71 17.06 -23.47 -27.63
CA GLU A 71 16.46 -24.78 -27.40
C GLU A 71 17.24 -25.50 -26.30
N PHE A 72 16.53 -25.99 -25.29
CA PHE A 72 17.13 -26.70 -24.16
C PHE A 72 16.23 -27.81 -23.63
N GLU A 73 16.85 -28.78 -22.99
CA GLU A 73 16.18 -29.86 -22.27
C GLU A 73 16.15 -29.55 -20.77
N PHE A 74 14.98 -29.69 -20.15
CA PHE A 74 14.79 -29.56 -18.72
C PHE A 74 13.65 -30.48 -18.25
N ALA A 75 13.90 -31.22 -17.17
CA ALA A 75 12.96 -32.20 -16.61
C ALA A 75 12.47 -33.27 -17.62
N GLY A 76 13.31 -33.64 -18.59
CA GLY A 76 12.99 -34.64 -19.63
C GLY A 76 12.21 -34.11 -20.83
N GLU A 77 11.84 -32.83 -20.82
CA GLU A 77 11.08 -32.16 -21.87
C GLU A 77 11.96 -31.15 -22.64
N ILE A 78 11.59 -30.84 -23.88
CA ILE A 78 12.26 -29.84 -24.72
C ILE A 78 11.51 -28.50 -24.63
N TRP A 79 12.29 -27.43 -24.47
CA TRP A 79 11.80 -26.08 -24.31
C TRP A 79 12.54 -25.10 -25.22
N PHE A 80 11.85 -24.03 -25.61
CA PHE A 80 12.42 -22.95 -26.42
C PHE A 80 12.26 -21.61 -25.68
N SER A 81 13.38 -21.02 -25.28
CA SER A 81 13.40 -19.64 -24.76
C SER A 81 13.69 -18.68 -25.90
N VAL A 82 12.72 -17.85 -26.24
CA VAL A 82 12.76 -16.93 -27.39
C VAL A 82 12.74 -15.49 -26.90
N LYS A 83 13.74 -14.70 -27.31
CA LYS A 83 13.78 -13.24 -27.17
C LYS A 83 13.59 -12.61 -28.54
N ALA A 84 12.45 -11.96 -28.74
CA ALA A 84 12.13 -11.28 -29.99
C ALA A 84 11.18 -10.11 -29.74
N HIS A 85 11.31 -9.04 -30.53
CA HIS A 85 10.44 -7.85 -30.44
C HIS A 85 10.32 -7.25 -29.02
N GLY A 86 11.40 -7.31 -28.23
CA GLY A 86 11.40 -6.82 -26.84
C GLY A 86 10.65 -7.71 -25.84
N VAL A 87 10.25 -8.92 -26.24
CA VAL A 87 9.52 -9.88 -25.41
C VAL A 87 10.37 -11.12 -25.19
N HIS A 88 10.38 -11.64 -23.96
CA HIS A 88 10.84 -12.99 -23.65
C HIS A 88 9.65 -13.94 -23.59
N SER A 89 9.76 -15.11 -24.21
CA SER A 89 8.70 -16.13 -24.26
C SER A 89 9.29 -17.53 -24.11
N LEU A 90 8.62 -18.39 -23.35
CA LEU A 90 8.95 -19.81 -23.24
C LEU A 90 7.91 -20.65 -23.99
N PHE A 91 8.36 -21.53 -24.87
CA PHE A 91 7.52 -22.45 -25.62
C PHE A 91 7.87 -23.91 -25.30
N ASP A 92 6.86 -24.79 -25.37
CA ASP A 92 7.06 -26.24 -25.37
C ASP A 92 7.43 -26.78 -26.78
N ASP A 93 7.70 -28.09 -26.86
CA ASP A 93 8.04 -28.81 -28.09
C ASP A 93 6.93 -28.82 -29.16
N LYS A 94 5.69 -28.57 -28.74
CA LYS A 94 4.51 -28.40 -29.61
C LYS A 94 4.34 -26.95 -30.09
N GLY A 95 5.25 -26.05 -29.68
CA GLY A 95 5.23 -24.64 -30.01
C GLY A 95 4.15 -23.85 -29.26
N ASN A 96 3.57 -24.36 -28.17
CA ASN A 96 2.65 -23.60 -27.34
C ASN A 96 3.43 -22.69 -26.39
N ARG A 97 3.02 -21.42 -26.35
CA ARG A 97 3.60 -20.45 -25.42
C ARG A 97 3.10 -20.76 -24.01
N ARG A 98 4.00 -21.07 -23.09
CA ARG A 98 3.64 -21.36 -21.69
C ARG A 98 3.53 -20.08 -20.88
N PHE A 99 4.51 -19.20 -21.06
CA PHE A 99 4.50 -17.87 -20.49
C PHE A 99 5.41 -16.91 -21.24
N TRP A 100 5.20 -15.63 -21.00
CA TRP A 100 5.99 -14.54 -21.58
C TRP A 100 6.01 -13.33 -20.65
N GLY A 101 6.89 -12.38 -20.97
CA GLY A 101 7.00 -11.09 -20.29
C GLY A 101 7.87 -10.09 -21.06
N GLN A 102 7.53 -8.80 -20.95
CA GLN A 102 8.36 -7.70 -21.47
C GLN A 102 9.31 -7.16 -20.39
N ARG A 103 8.83 -7.02 -19.15
CA ARG A 103 9.65 -6.52 -18.04
C ARG A 103 10.36 -7.70 -17.39
N LEU A 104 11.70 -7.63 -17.38
CA LEU A 104 12.53 -8.72 -16.88
C LEU A 104 12.24 -9.09 -15.43
N VAL A 105 12.11 -8.10 -14.54
CA VAL A 105 11.94 -8.33 -13.09
C VAL A 105 10.49 -8.59 -12.70
N LYS A 106 9.52 -7.97 -13.39
CA LYS A 106 8.10 -8.03 -13.00
C LYS A 106 7.31 -9.12 -13.73
N ASP A 107 7.70 -9.47 -14.97
CA ASP A 107 6.90 -10.36 -15.82
C ASP A 107 7.61 -11.69 -16.11
N TRP A 108 8.85 -11.63 -16.61
CA TRP A 108 9.61 -12.80 -17.05
C TRP A 108 10.31 -13.54 -15.90
N GLY A 109 11.02 -12.80 -15.05
CA GLY A 109 11.86 -13.33 -13.98
C GLY A 109 11.11 -14.22 -12.99
N PRO A 110 9.97 -13.80 -12.41
CA PRO A 110 9.23 -14.62 -11.45
C PRO A 110 8.75 -15.95 -12.05
N LYS A 111 8.25 -15.93 -13.30
CA LYS A 111 7.79 -17.15 -13.98
C LYS A 111 8.94 -18.09 -14.34
N LEU A 112 10.08 -17.53 -14.76
CA LEU A 112 11.28 -18.31 -15.04
C LEU A 112 11.87 -18.91 -13.76
N ALA A 113 11.84 -18.16 -12.66
CA ALA A 113 12.27 -18.62 -11.34
C ALA A 113 11.40 -19.78 -10.86
N GLU A 114 10.07 -19.65 -10.95
CA GLU A 114 9.13 -20.74 -10.67
C GLU A 114 9.43 -21.97 -11.53
N PHE A 115 9.59 -21.79 -12.84
CA PHE A 115 9.88 -22.86 -13.80
C PHE A 115 11.15 -23.65 -13.42
N PHE A 116 12.22 -22.97 -13.00
CA PHE A 116 13.47 -23.62 -12.58
C PHE A 116 13.55 -23.96 -11.08
N GLY A 117 12.49 -23.71 -10.30
CA GLY A 117 12.47 -23.91 -8.86
C GLY A 117 13.44 -23.01 -8.09
N PHE A 118 13.71 -21.81 -8.59
CA PHE A 118 14.55 -20.80 -7.95
C PHE A 118 13.70 -19.94 -7.02
N LYS A 119 13.95 -20.05 -5.71
CA LYS A 119 13.12 -19.42 -4.66
C LYS A 119 13.87 -18.37 -3.86
N LEU A 120 14.96 -17.82 -4.42
CA LEU A 120 15.65 -16.72 -3.80
C LEU A 120 14.73 -15.49 -3.80
N GLU A 121 14.46 -14.96 -2.62
CA GLU A 121 13.76 -13.70 -2.42
C GLU A 121 14.73 -12.67 -1.86
N MET A 122 14.64 -11.44 -2.38
CA MET A 122 15.48 -10.33 -1.95
C MET A 122 14.61 -9.09 -1.78
N VAL A 123 15.12 -8.16 -0.98
CA VAL A 123 14.48 -6.86 -0.79
C VAL A 123 15.32 -5.80 -1.48
N ASP A 124 14.65 -4.95 -2.25
CA ASP A 124 15.31 -3.83 -2.92
C ASP A 124 15.58 -2.66 -1.95
N LYS A 125 16.01 -1.53 -2.49
CA LYS A 125 16.32 -0.33 -1.69
C LYS A 125 15.07 0.37 -1.16
N ASP A 126 13.92 0.15 -1.80
CA ASP A 126 12.63 0.75 -1.45
C ASP A 126 11.86 -0.12 -0.45
N GLY A 127 12.38 -1.31 -0.14
CA GLY A 127 11.78 -2.24 0.82
C GLY A 127 10.81 -3.24 0.19
N GLU A 128 10.69 -3.25 -1.15
CA GLU A 128 9.85 -4.21 -1.84
C GLU A 128 10.56 -5.57 -1.93
N THR A 129 9.83 -6.62 -1.54
CA THR A 129 10.28 -7.99 -1.75
C THR A 129 10.05 -8.40 -3.19
N LEU A 130 11.09 -8.90 -3.85
CA LEU A 130 11.03 -9.33 -5.24
C LEU A 130 11.86 -10.59 -5.49
N THR A 131 11.47 -11.31 -6.53
CA THR A 131 12.32 -12.32 -7.15
C THR A 131 13.42 -11.61 -7.94
N PRO A 132 14.72 -11.88 -7.66
CA PRO A 132 15.80 -11.19 -8.34
C PRO A 132 15.84 -11.55 -9.84
N PRO A 133 16.47 -10.70 -10.67
CA PRO A 133 16.61 -10.95 -12.11
C PRO A 133 17.16 -12.36 -12.43
N PRO A 134 16.83 -12.96 -13.59
CA PRO A 134 17.33 -14.28 -14.00
C PRO A 134 18.85 -14.46 -13.93
N ALA A 135 19.62 -13.38 -14.10
CA ALA A 135 21.06 -13.39 -13.91
C ALA A 135 21.52 -14.01 -12.57
N TYR A 136 20.75 -13.86 -11.49
CA TYR A 136 21.09 -14.44 -10.18
C TYR A 136 21.03 -15.97 -10.20
N LEU A 137 20.19 -16.56 -11.05
CA LEU A 137 20.11 -18.01 -11.24
C LEU A 137 21.34 -18.55 -11.97
N PHE A 138 21.83 -17.80 -12.97
CA PHE A 138 22.90 -18.25 -13.86
C PHE A 138 24.31 -17.85 -13.41
N ALA A 139 24.44 -16.95 -12.44
CA ALA A 139 25.72 -16.38 -12.00
C ALA A 139 26.83 -17.42 -11.74
N PRO A 140 26.58 -18.59 -11.12
CA PRO A 140 27.63 -19.59 -10.90
C PRO A 140 28.15 -20.26 -12.18
N PHE A 141 27.37 -20.22 -13.26
CA PHE A 141 27.57 -21.04 -14.46
C PHE A 141 28.12 -20.25 -15.65
N TYR A 142 28.33 -18.94 -15.51
CA TYR A 142 28.85 -18.10 -16.58
C TYR A 142 30.09 -17.33 -16.14
N VAL A 143 31.20 -17.57 -16.84
CA VAL A 143 32.44 -16.80 -16.70
C VAL A 143 32.55 -15.88 -17.92
N ASP A 144 32.12 -14.64 -17.74
CA ASP A 144 32.10 -13.60 -18.77
C ASP A 144 33.48 -12.99 -19.03
N GLN A 145 33.80 -12.79 -20.30
CA GLN A 145 35.06 -12.19 -20.74
C GLN A 145 35.29 -10.77 -20.17
N ASP A 146 34.26 -9.93 -20.08
CA ASP A 146 34.39 -8.50 -19.76
C ASP A 146 34.43 -8.20 -18.25
N GLY A 147 34.42 -9.22 -17.38
CA GLY A 147 34.50 -8.96 -15.95
C GLY A 147 34.80 -10.13 -15.03
N SER A 148 34.46 -11.35 -15.40
CA SER A 148 34.57 -12.51 -14.49
C SER A 148 36.03 -12.95 -14.28
N TRP A 149 36.95 -12.46 -15.11
CA TRP A 149 38.38 -12.69 -14.98
C TRP A 149 39.11 -11.62 -14.16
N GLU A 150 38.37 -10.67 -13.59
CA GLU A 150 38.88 -9.63 -12.68
C GLU A 150 38.31 -9.78 -11.27
N ASN A 151 37.00 -10.05 -11.18
CA ASN A 151 36.28 -10.15 -9.92
C ASN A 151 35.29 -11.32 -9.98
N THR A 152 34.92 -11.82 -8.80
CA THR A 152 33.86 -12.82 -8.63
C THR A 152 32.49 -12.15 -8.68
N TRP A 153 31.44 -12.88 -9.11
CA TRP A 153 30.05 -12.41 -9.10
C TRP A 153 29.78 -11.15 -9.93
N VAL A 154 30.44 -11.02 -11.09
CA VAL A 154 30.26 -9.87 -12.00
C VAL A 154 29.97 -10.29 -13.45
N SER A 155 29.48 -11.51 -13.67
CA SER A 155 29.13 -12.00 -15.02
C SER A 155 27.99 -11.20 -15.67
N PHE A 156 27.13 -10.59 -14.85
CA PHE A 156 25.97 -9.77 -15.27
C PHE A 156 25.86 -8.50 -14.41
N ARG A 157 26.91 -7.65 -14.37
CA ARG A 157 27.05 -6.50 -13.45
C ARG A 157 25.80 -5.61 -13.36
N LYS A 158 25.11 -5.38 -14.48
CA LYS A 158 23.92 -4.51 -14.53
C LYS A 158 22.71 -5.12 -13.83
N ASP A 159 22.60 -6.44 -13.82
CA ASP A 159 21.48 -7.13 -13.19
C ASP A 159 21.71 -7.31 -11.68
N PHE A 160 22.96 -7.29 -11.21
CA PHE A 160 23.32 -7.44 -9.79
C PHE A 160 23.17 -6.15 -8.97
N TYR A 161 22.04 -5.44 -9.10
CA TYR A 161 21.80 -4.14 -8.47
C TYR A 161 21.27 -4.22 -7.03
N LEU A 162 20.87 -5.41 -6.56
CA LEU A 162 20.30 -5.58 -5.22
C LEU A 162 21.38 -5.52 -4.13
N PRO A 163 21.02 -5.13 -2.90
CA PRO A 163 21.96 -5.08 -1.78
C PRO A 163 22.64 -6.43 -1.54
N GLU A 164 23.94 -6.41 -1.23
CA GLU A 164 24.73 -7.61 -0.85
C GLU A 164 24.67 -8.75 -1.88
N SER A 165 24.52 -8.45 -3.17
CA SER A 165 24.33 -9.45 -4.23
C SER A 165 25.40 -10.55 -4.25
N ALA A 166 26.68 -10.19 -4.18
CA ALA A 166 27.77 -11.17 -4.19
C ALA A 166 27.72 -12.14 -2.99
N VAL A 167 27.46 -11.61 -1.79
CA VAL A 167 27.32 -12.42 -0.57
C VAL A 167 26.11 -13.33 -0.68
N THR A 168 24.99 -12.79 -1.15
CA THR A 168 23.74 -13.55 -1.33
C THR A 168 23.91 -14.67 -2.35
N LEU A 169 24.53 -14.41 -3.49
CA LEU A 169 24.81 -15.41 -4.51
C LEU A 169 25.71 -16.52 -3.99
N ALA A 170 26.79 -16.16 -3.28
CA ALA A 170 27.71 -17.13 -2.72
C ALA A 170 27.03 -18.00 -1.65
N ASP A 171 26.30 -17.40 -0.72
CA ASP A 171 25.63 -18.14 0.37
C ASP A 171 24.49 -19.03 -0.15
N TYR A 172 23.67 -18.53 -1.07
CA TYR A 172 22.54 -19.26 -1.65
C TYR A 172 23.02 -20.46 -2.49
N HIS A 173 23.91 -20.20 -3.45
CA HIS A 173 24.34 -21.26 -4.38
C HIS A 173 25.35 -22.24 -3.76
N SER A 174 26.00 -21.90 -2.66
CA SER A 174 26.81 -22.88 -1.91
C SER A 174 25.99 -23.76 -0.96
N GLY A 175 24.73 -23.38 -0.69
CA GLY A 175 23.87 -24.08 0.27
C GLY A 175 24.15 -23.71 1.73
N ILE A 176 24.89 -22.63 2.00
CA ILE A 176 25.07 -22.08 3.35
C ILE A 176 23.74 -21.52 3.86
N ARG A 177 22.98 -20.84 2.99
CA ARG A 177 21.64 -20.30 3.30
C ARG A 177 20.63 -20.82 2.28
N PRO A 178 19.72 -21.73 2.67
CA PRO A 178 18.70 -22.28 1.78
C PRO A 178 17.54 -21.29 1.56
N ASP A 179 16.60 -21.65 0.69
CA ASP A 179 15.40 -20.87 0.35
C ASP A 179 14.67 -20.32 1.59
N GLY A 180 14.42 -21.18 2.59
CA GLY A 180 13.70 -20.80 3.82
C GLY A 180 14.39 -19.68 4.61
N TYR A 181 15.72 -19.58 4.54
CA TYR A 181 16.45 -18.46 5.14
C TYR A 181 16.11 -17.14 4.45
N TYR A 182 16.05 -17.13 3.11
CA TYR A 182 15.82 -15.91 2.34
C TYR A 182 14.36 -15.46 2.38
N SER A 183 13.41 -16.39 2.39
CA SER A 183 12.00 -16.06 2.65
C SER A 183 11.82 -15.45 4.04
N ALA A 184 12.44 -16.04 5.07
CA ALA A 184 12.41 -15.44 6.42
C ALA A 184 13.13 -14.08 6.48
N LYS A 185 14.24 -13.90 5.76
CA LYS A 185 14.98 -12.62 5.66
C LYS A 185 14.14 -11.53 4.96
N ALA A 186 13.39 -11.88 3.92
CA ALA A 186 12.52 -10.96 3.19
C ALA A 186 11.37 -10.47 4.10
N GLU A 187 10.65 -11.40 4.73
CA GLU A 187 9.58 -11.06 5.69
C GLU A 187 10.12 -10.28 6.89
N LEU A 188 11.32 -10.61 7.40
CA LEU A 188 11.97 -9.86 8.48
C LEU A 188 12.22 -8.41 8.07
N THR A 189 12.66 -8.18 6.85
CA THR A 189 12.97 -6.83 6.35
C THR A 189 11.69 -6.02 6.17
N LYS A 190 10.63 -6.63 5.65
CA LYS A 190 9.29 -6.04 5.55
C LYS A 190 8.71 -5.69 6.92
N GLU A 191 8.79 -6.61 7.88
CA GLU A 191 8.28 -6.38 9.23
C GLU A 191 9.06 -5.26 9.95
N LYS A 192 10.37 -5.11 9.69
CA LYS A 192 11.15 -3.98 10.21
C LYS A 192 10.68 -2.62 9.67
N ILE A 193 10.27 -2.55 8.41
CA ILE A 193 9.69 -1.32 7.83
C ILE A 193 8.36 -1.00 8.52
N VAL A 194 7.52 -2.01 8.75
CA VAL A 194 6.26 -1.86 9.51
C VAL A 194 6.53 -1.37 10.93
N LEU A 195 7.48 -1.98 11.65
CA LEU A 195 7.85 -1.56 12.99
C LEU A 195 8.32 -0.11 13.01
N SER A 196 9.20 0.28 12.10
CA SER A 196 9.71 1.66 12.01
C SER A 196 8.58 2.68 11.78
N SER A 197 7.61 2.35 10.93
CA SER A 197 6.41 3.19 10.72
C SER A 197 5.55 3.29 11.99
N LEU A 198 5.36 2.18 12.71
CA LEU A 198 4.61 2.16 13.97
C LEU A 198 5.32 2.96 15.07
N GLU A 199 6.63 2.81 15.22
CA GLU A 199 7.43 3.56 16.19
C GLU A 199 7.40 5.07 15.90
N THR A 200 7.48 5.46 14.63
CA THR A 200 7.32 6.87 14.20
C THR A 200 5.92 7.41 14.57
N ALA A 201 4.87 6.60 14.36
CA ALA A 201 3.51 6.98 14.74
C ALA A 201 3.33 7.09 16.26
N VAL A 202 3.91 6.18 17.04
CA VAL A 202 3.92 6.22 18.51
C VAL A 202 4.58 7.51 18.99
N GLU A 203 5.75 7.85 18.44
CA GLU A 203 6.48 9.07 18.81
C GLU A 203 5.67 10.33 18.47
N THR A 204 5.05 10.36 17.29
CA THR A 204 4.20 11.48 16.85
C THR A 204 2.98 11.65 17.77
N LEU A 205 2.33 10.54 18.16
CA LEU A 205 1.20 10.56 19.09
C LEU A 205 1.61 11.01 20.50
N ARG A 206 2.79 10.59 20.97
CA ARG A 206 3.35 11.06 22.25
C ARG A 206 3.60 12.57 22.22
N GLN A 207 4.23 13.08 21.16
CA GLN A 207 4.46 14.50 20.98
C GLN A 207 3.15 15.29 20.93
N ALA A 208 2.14 14.80 20.21
CA ALA A 208 0.81 15.41 20.19
C ALA A 208 0.14 15.44 21.57
N MET A 209 0.31 14.38 22.37
CA MET A 209 -0.17 14.35 23.75
C MET A 209 0.56 15.37 24.63
N THR A 210 1.89 15.43 24.56
CA THR A 210 2.68 16.44 25.30
C THR A 210 2.27 17.86 24.91
N GLN A 211 2.09 18.13 23.63
CA GLN A 211 1.61 19.43 23.16
C GLN A 211 0.25 19.79 23.75
N ILE A 212 -0.70 18.85 23.82
CA ILE A 212 -2.02 19.11 24.43
C ILE A 212 -1.91 19.36 25.93
N GLU A 213 -1.00 18.66 26.62
CA GLU A 213 -0.70 18.86 28.04
C GLU A 213 -0.01 20.23 28.30
N GLU A 214 0.80 20.71 27.36
CA GLU A 214 1.50 22.01 27.40
C GLU A 214 0.64 23.22 26.99
N ILE A 215 -0.54 23.02 26.38
CA ILE A 215 -1.46 24.13 26.09
C ILE A 215 -1.87 24.76 27.44
N GLU A 216 -1.40 25.97 27.71
CA GLU A 216 -1.80 26.72 28.91
C GLU A 216 -3.30 27.02 28.93
N GLY A 217 -3.89 26.86 30.11
CA GLY A 217 -5.29 27.11 30.43
C GLY A 217 -5.51 26.59 31.85
N THR A 218 -5.68 27.49 32.81
CA THR A 218 -5.83 27.21 34.24
C THR A 218 -6.73 26.00 34.47
N THR A 219 -6.20 24.93 35.06
CA THR A 219 -7.03 23.94 35.76
C THR A 219 -7.75 24.66 36.90
N PRO A 220 -9.06 24.91 36.84
CA PRO A 220 -9.77 25.39 38.00
C PRO A 220 -10.04 24.16 38.87
N THR A 221 -9.47 24.15 40.07
CA THR A 221 -10.00 23.38 41.19
C THR A 221 -11.37 23.98 41.55
N TYR A 222 -12.40 23.59 40.82
CA TYR A 222 -13.81 23.84 41.18
C TYR A 222 -14.60 22.56 40.91
N ASP A 223 -15.47 22.20 41.84
CA ASP A 223 -16.34 21.04 41.72
C ASP A 223 -17.40 21.30 40.62
N LEU A 224 -17.12 20.74 39.44
CA LEU A 224 -17.96 20.88 38.24
C LEU A 224 -19.36 20.29 38.42
N GLN A 225 -19.59 19.39 39.39
CA GLN A 225 -20.93 18.85 39.65
C GLN A 225 -21.85 19.88 40.30
N GLU A 226 -21.34 20.69 41.24
CA GLU A 226 -22.13 21.68 41.96
C GLU A 226 -22.57 22.82 41.03
N PHE A 227 -21.66 23.29 40.16
CA PHE A 227 -21.96 24.33 39.17
C PHE A 227 -22.95 23.87 38.08
N ALA A 228 -22.85 22.61 37.63
CA ALA A 228 -23.80 22.03 36.69
C ALA A 228 -25.19 21.87 37.31
N SER A 229 -25.28 21.48 38.58
CA SER A 229 -26.55 21.39 39.31
C SER A 229 -27.23 22.75 39.39
N GLU A 230 -26.52 23.79 39.81
CA GLU A 230 -27.10 25.14 39.94
C GLU A 230 -27.58 25.72 38.59
N CYS A 231 -26.85 25.46 37.50
CA CYS A 231 -27.29 25.89 36.16
C CYS A 231 -28.55 25.13 35.72
N ASN A 232 -28.62 23.82 35.97
CA ASN A 232 -29.80 23.02 35.66
C ASN A 232 -31.02 23.45 36.47
N ASP A 233 -30.83 23.81 37.75
CA ASP A 233 -31.91 24.31 38.61
C ASP A 233 -32.48 25.65 38.11
N LEU A 234 -31.61 26.56 37.65
CA LEU A 234 -32.03 27.84 37.06
C LEU A 234 -32.73 27.66 35.70
N ILE A 235 -32.31 26.70 34.89
CA ILE A 235 -32.99 26.36 33.62
C ILE A 235 -34.36 25.76 33.90
N ALA A 236 -34.45 24.79 34.82
CA ALA A 236 -35.71 24.17 35.20
C ALA A 236 -36.70 25.19 35.78
N GLU A 237 -36.22 26.16 36.56
CA GLU A 237 -37.06 27.24 37.09
C GLU A 237 -37.54 28.20 35.98
N SER A 238 -36.67 28.54 35.01
CA SER A 238 -37.05 29.36 33.85
C SER A 238 -38.13 28.67 33.00
N GLU A 239 -38.01 27.36 32.77
CA GLU A 239 -39.02 26.58 32.05
C GLU A 239 -40.37 26.59 32.75
N ARG A 240 -40.40 26.40 34.09
CA ARG A 240 -41.63 26.49 34.89
C ARG A 240 -42.27 27.88 34.81
N LEU A 241 -41.47 28.94 34.92
CA LEU A 241 -41.94 30.32 34.82
C LEU A 241 -42.49 30.65 33.43
N LEU A 242 -41.93 30.09 32.36
CA LEU A 242 -42.44 30.25 31.00
C LEU A 242 -43.78 29.53 30.79
N VAL A 243 -43.96 28.34 31.38
CA VAL A 243 -45.25 27.64 31.38
C VAL A 243 -46.31 28.45 32.12
N LEU A 244 -46.00 28.93 33.34
CA LEU A 244 -46.90 29.80 34.11
C LEU A 244 -47.22 31.10 33.37
N GLN A 245 -46.23 31.70 32.68
CA GLN A 245 -46.46 32.89 31.86
C GLN A 245 -47.47 32.61 30.74
N ALA A 246 -47.39 31.46 30.07
CA ALA A 246 -48.34 31.08 29.04
C ALA A 246 -49.76 30.88 29.60
N GLU A 247 -49.88 30.23 30.77
CA GLU A 247 -51.16 30.03 31.46
C GLU A 247 -51.82 31.35 31.88
N HIS A 248 -51.06 32.26 32.50
CA HIS A 248 -51.56 33.57 32.90
C HIS A 248 -51.91 34.45 31.68
N ARG A 249 -51.13 34.39 30.59
CA ARG A 249 -51.48 35.09 29.33
C ARG A 249 -52.80 34.60 28.75
N ARG A 250 -53.02 33.30 28.75
CA ARG A 250 -54.30 32.71 28.31
C ARG A 250 -55.44 33.19 29.19
N THR A 251 -55.27 33.10 30.51
CA THR A 251 -56.29 33.55 31.49
C THR A 251 -56.62 35.05 31.33
N VAL A 252 -55.61 35.90 31.11
CA VAL A 252 -55.83 37.33 30.83
C VAL A 252 -56.61 37.52 29.53
N SER A 253 -56.29 36.76 28.48
CA SER A 253 -57.03 36.81 27.20
C SER A 253 -58.50 36.42 27.39
N ASP A 254 -58.77 35.32 28.09
CA ASP A 254 -60.13 34.83 28.36
C ASP A 254 -60.95 35.83 29.20
N LEU A 255 -60.34 36.37 30.26
CA LEU A 255 -60.96 37.41 31.11
C LEU A 255 -61.20 38.71 30.32
N HIS A 256 -60.28 39.08 29.44
CA HIS A 256 -60.41 40.26 28.60
C HIS A 256 -61.59 40.14 27.63
N GLU A 257 -61.73 38.98 26.98
CA GLU A 257 -62.84 38.68 26.08
C GLU A 257 -64.19 38.66 26.85
N GLU A 258 -64.24 38.01 28.01
CA GLU A 258 -65.44 38.01 28.85
C GLU A 258 -65.81 39.42 29.32
N SER A 259 -64.82 40.22 29.74
CA SER A 259 -65.04 41.62 30.14
C SER A 259 -65.60 42.46 28.99
N HIS A 260 -65.15 42.21 27.75
CA HIS A 260 -65.62 42.91 26.57
C HIS A 260 -67.08 42.55 26.25
N LEU A 261 -67.45 41.27 26.37
CA LEU A 261 -68.83 40.82 26.20
C LEU A 261 -69.77 41.42 27.24
N VAL A 262 -69.41 41.36 28.53
CA VAL A 262 -70.23 41.91 29.61
C VAL A 262 -70.32 43.45 29.51
N ARG A 263 -69.27 44.12 29.02
CA ARG A 263 -69.31 45.55 28.74
C ARG A 263 -70.28 45.87 27.62
N ALA A 264 -70.28 45.10 26.54
CA ALA A 264 -71.24 45.26 25.45
C ALA A 264 -72.68 45.01 25.93
N GLU A 265 -72.90 43.98 26.74
CA GLU A 265 -74.19 43.70 27.40
C GLU A 265 -74.66 44.87 28.26
N ALA A 266 -73.79 45.43 29.10
CA ALA A 266 -74.12 46.59 29.93
C ALA A 266 -74.46 47.83 29.08
N VAL A 267 -73.79 48.05 27.94
CA VAL A 267 -74.12 49.14 27.01
C VAL A 267 -75.50 48.91 26.39
N LEU A 268 -75.81 47.70 25.93
CA LEU A 268 -77.12 47.36 25.36
C LEU A 268 -78.25 47.51 26.38
N LEU A 269 -78.06 46.99 27.60
CA LEU A 269 -79.03 47.12 28.69
C LEU A 269 -79.28 48.58 29.04
N LYS A 270 -78.22 49.41 29.04
CA LYS A 270 -78.35 50.84 29.27
C LYS A 270 -79.15 51.53 28.16
N SER A 271 -78.85 51.23 26.89
CA SER A 271 -79.59 51.77 25.76
C SER A 271 -81.07 51.36 25.77
N ALA A 272 -81.38 50.09 26.08
CA ALA A 272 -82.75 49.61 26.21
C ALA A 272 -83.50 50.29 27.37
N LEU A 273 -82.82 50.53 28.48
CA LEU A 273 -83.38 51.26 29.63
C LEU A 273 -83.65 52.73 29.29
N ASP A 274 -82.75 53.40 28.55
CA ASP A 274 -82.93 54.77 28.10
C ASP A 274 -84.09 54.90 27.08
N GLU A 275 -84.23 53.93 26.16
CA GLU A 275 -85.33 53.86 25.20
C GLU A 275 -86.68 53.65 25.90
N MET A 276 -86.77 52.66 26.80
CA MET A 276 -87.99 52.37 27.54
C MET A 276 -88.42 53.56 28.43
N ARG A 277 -87.46 54.26 29.08
CA ARG A 277 -87.77 55.51 29.78
C ARG A 277 -88.39 56.56 28.86
N GLY A 278 -87.87 56.70 27.64
CA GLY A 278 -88.45 57.54 26.60
C GLY A 278 -89.87 57.09 26.21
N GLU A 279 -90.09 55.78 26.04
CA GLU A 279 -91.43 55.23 25.76
C GLU A 279 -92.42 55.49 26.90
N PHE A 280 -91.99 55.36 28.16
CA PHE A 280 -92.81 55.68 29.32
C PHE A 280 -93.16 57.17 29.40
N GLU A 281 -92.21 58.07 29.14
CA GLU A 281 -92.46 59.51 29.09
C GLU A 281 -93.45 59.86 27.97
N LEU A 282 -93.26 59.28 26.79
CA LEU A 282 -94.18 59.44 25.65
C LEU A 282 -95.57 58.91 25.99
N ALA A 283 -95.69 57.67 26.49
CA ALA A 283 -96.94 57.07 26.90
C ALA A 283 -97.63 57.88 28.02
N SER A 284 -96.88 58.47 28.94
CA SER A 284 -97.42 59.33 29.99
C SER A 284 -97.98 60.66 29.48
N SER A 285 -97.49 61.15 28.35
CA SER A 285 -97.97 62.37 27.69
C SER A 285 -99.20 62.14 26.79
N LEU A 286 -99.52 60.89 26.46
CA LEU A 286 -100.61 60.51 25.56
C LEU A 286 -101.95 60.27 26.30
N PRO A 287 -103.10 60.51 25.64
CA PRO A 287 -104.42 60.26 26.23
C PRO A 287 -104.68 58.76 26.49
N ARG A 288 -105.72 58.45 27.27
CA ARG A 288 -106.08 57.07 27.69
C ARG A 288 -106.40 56.11 26.56
N GLN A 289 -106.82 56.63 25.41
CA GLN A 289 -106.97 55.88 24.16
C GLN A 289 -106.13 56.58 23.11
N VAL A 290 -105.26 55.81 22.46
CA VAL A 290 -104.36 56.31 21.43
C VAL A 290 -104.73 55.59 20.15
N GLU A 291 -105.18 56.35 19.15
CA GLU A 291 -105.42 55.80 17.82
C GLU A 291 -104.09 55.68 17.09
N CYS A 292 -103.81 54.49 16.54
CA CYS A 292 -102.63 54.30 15.73
C CYS A 292 -102.78 55.10 14.43
N PRO A 293 -101.91 56.08 14.15
CA PRO A 293 -102.03 56.93 12.97
C PRO A 293 -101.80 56.17 11.65
N THR A 294 -101.32 54.92 11.72
CA THR A 294 -101.01 54.10 10.54
C THR A 294 -102.14 53.14 10.16
N CYS A 295 -102.87 52.57 11.14
CA CYS A 295 -103.91 51.58 10.87
C CYS A 295 -105.28 51.90 11.47
N GLY A 296 -105.42 53.02 12.20
CA GLY A 296 -106.68 53.45 12.81
C GLY A 296 -107.16 52.57 13.97
N HIS A 297 -106.33 51.63 14.46
CA HIS A 297 -106.69 50.81 15.61
C HIS A 297 -106.49 51.60 16.91
N GLU A 298 -107.50 51.60 17.78
CA GLU A 298 -107.44 52.25 19.10
C GLU A 298 -106.79 51.34 20.14
N TYR A 299 -105.65 51.78 20.67
CA TYR A 299 -104.96 51.11 21.77
C TYR A 299 -105.32 51.76 23.11
N GLN A 300 -105.43 50.95 24.16
CA GLN A 300 -105.75 51.44 25.51
C GLN A 300 -104.49 51.77 26.31
N ASN A 301 -104.11 53.05 26.37
CA ASN A 301 -103.04 53.54 27.25
C ASN A 301 -103.52 53.62 28.72
N SER A 302 -103.87 52.46 29.27
CA SER A 302 -104.42 52.31 30.60
C SER A 302 -103.34 52.59 31.67
N LEU A 303 -103.77 52.69 32.93
CA LEU A 303 -102.82 52.77 34.03
C LEU A 303 -101.96 51.49 34.08
N ALA A 304 -102.58 50.32 33.88
CA ALA A 304 -101.90 49.03 33.98
C ALA A 304 -100.76 48.87 32.94
N GLU A 305 -100.98 49.28 31.69
CA GLU A 305 -99.94 49.20 30.64
C GLU A 305 -98.74 50.10 30.92
N ARG A 306 -98.98 51.31 31.45
CA ARG A 306 -97.89 52.20 31.88
C ARG A 306 -97.13 51.69 33.09
N PHE A 307 -97.81 51.02 34.02
CA PHE A 307 -97.15 50.38 35.16
C PHE A 307 -96.33 49.15 34.74
N ALA A 308 -96.70 48.43 33.67
CA ALA A 308 -95.90 47.34 33.13
C ALA A 308 -94.54 47.84 32.61
N LEU A 309 -94.49 49.01 31.95
CA LEU A 309 -93.22 49.65 31.54
C LEU A 309 -92.33 50.00 32.75
N ILE A 310 -92.90 50.47 33.86
CA ILE A 310 -92.16 50.75 35.10
C ILE A 310 -91.61 49.44 35.72
N GLU A 311 -92.37 48.35 35.67
CA GLU A 311 -91.91 47.04 36.14
C GLU A 311 -90.71 46.55 35.31
N ASP A 312 -90.78 46.70 33.99
CA ASP A 312 -89.68 46.40 33.07
C ASP A 312 -88.45 47.31 33.31
N GLU A 313 -88.64 48.57 33.72
CA GLU A 313 -87.54 49.46 34.18
C GLU A 313 -86.77 48.84 35.34
N GLY A 314 -87.51 48.35 36.33
CA GLY A 314 -86.94 47.75 37.52
C GLY A 314 -86.11 46.51 37.17
N VAL A 315 -86.60 45.70 36.23
CA VAL A 315 -85.88 44.50 35.74
C VAL A 315 -84.61 44.88 34.99
N LEU A 316 -84.69 45.82 34.03
CA LEU A 316 -83.55 46.27 33.24
C LEU A 316 -82.49 46.99 34.09
N SER A 317 -82.92 47.83 35.04
CA SER A 317 -82.00 48.51 35.97
C SER A 317 -81.24 47.50 36.82
N LYS A 318 -81.92 46.46 37.31
CA LYS A 318 -81.28 45.39 38.09
C LYS A 318 -80.31 44.56 37.24
N ALA A 319 -80.68 44.24 36.01
CA ALA A 319 -79.80 43.55 35.07
C ALA A 319 -78.54 44.39 34.76
N LEU A 320 -78.71 45.69 34.53
CA LEU A 320 -77.59 46.61 34.30
C LEU A 320 -76.65 46.70 35.50
N THR A 321 -77.19 46.84 36.71
CA THR A 321 -76.37 46.85 37.94
C THR A 321 -75.60 45.54 38.10
N ASN A 322 -76.24 44.39 37.84
CA ASN A 322 -75.57 43.09 37.89
C ASN A 322 -74.45 42.97 36.85
N ALA A 323 -74.69 43.41 35.61
CA ALA A 323 -73.70 43.40 34.54
C ALA A 323 -72.51 44.31 34.88
N GLN A 324 -72.76 45.50 35.43
CA GLN A 324 -71.71 46.42 35.90
C GLN A 324 -70.89 45.83 37.04
N SER A 325 -71.54 45.26 38.07
CA SER A 325 -70.83 44.58 39.15
C SER A 325 -70.04 43.36 38.68
N LYS A 326 -70.55 42.61 37.70
CA LYS A 326 -69.81 41.50 37.08
C LYS A 326 -68.59 42.02 36.32
N LEU A 327 -68.74 43.11 35.56
CA LEU A 327 -67.64 43.75 34.83
C LEU A 327 -66.53 44.23 35.76
N GLU A 328 -66.87 44.91 36.86
CA GLU A 328 -65.89 45.34 37.87
C GLU A 328 -65.09 44.17 38.43
N ARG A 329 -65.75 43.06 38.77
CA ARG A 329 -65.09 41.84 39.26
C ARG A 329 -64.17 41.21 38.22
N LEU A 330 -64.56 41.20 36.95
CA LEU A 330 -63.74 40.65 35.86
C LEU A 330 -62.51 41.53 35.60
N VAL A 331 -62.67 42.85 35.58
CA VAL A 331 -61.56 43.80 35.40
C VAL A 331 -60.56 43.70 36.54
N GLU A 332 -61.02 43.58 37.79
CA GLU A 332 -60.12 43.42 38.93
C GLU A 332 -59.34 42.08 38.87
N LYS A 333 -60.01 40.99 38.45
CA LYS A 333 -59.33 39.71 38.21
C LYS A 333 -58.30 39.81 37.08
N GLU A 334 -58.65 40.44 35.96
CA GLU A 334 -57.71 40.63 34.85
C GLU A 334 -56.48 41.43 35.31
N ARG A 335 -56.69 42.47 36.12
CA ARG A 335 -55.61 43.28 36.70
C ARG A 335 -54.71 42.45 37.62
N ALA A 336 -55.28 41.60 38.47
CA ALA A 336 -54.51 40.72 39.34
C ALA A 336 -53.66 39.72 38.53
N GLU A 337 -54.22 39.11 37.49
CA GLU A 337 -53.49 38.18 36.61
C GLU A 337 -52.39 38.88 35.79
N ARG A 338 -52.62 40.13 35.35
CA ARG A 338 -51.57 40.96 34.73
C ARG A 338 -50.44 41.28 35.72
N GLY A 339 -50.75 41.53 36.98
CA GLY A 339 -49.74 41.71 38.04
C GLY A 339 -48.84 40.48 38.19
N LYS A 340 -49.40 39.26 38.13
CA LYS A 340 -48.62 38.02 38.15
C LYS A 340 -47.69 37.88 36.93
N LEU A 341 -48.14 38.31 35.74
CA LEU A 341 -47.29 38.33 34.55
C LEU A 341 -46.08 39.27 34.70
N ASP A 342 -46.27 40.42 35.36
CA ASP A 342 -45.17 41.35 35.64
C ASP A 342 -44.17 40.76 36.64
N GLU A 343 -44.65 40.08 37.70
CA GLU A 343 -43.79 39.37 38.66
C GLU A 343 -42.96 38.26 38.00
N ILE A 344 -43.58 37.49 37.10
CA ILE A 344 -42.89 36.46 36.31
C ILE A 344 -41.84 37.10 35.39
N SER A 345 -42.17 38.21 34.74
CA SER A 345 -41.24 38.96 33.87
C SER A 345 -40.01 39.45 34.64
N VAL A 346 -40.22 40.01 35.84
CA VAL A 346 -39.14 40.43 36.74
C VAL A 346 -38.28 39.23 37.16
N SER A 347 -38.90 38.09 37.46
CA SER A 347 -38.20 36.86 37.87
C SER A 347 -37.36 36.28 36.73
N LEU A 348 -37.89 36.22 35.50
CA LEU A 348 -37.16 35.80 34.30
C LEU A 348 -36.00 36.75 33.98
N SER A 349 -36.20 38.06 34.10
CA SER A 349 -35.13 39.05 33.91
C SER A 349 -34.01 38.90 34.95
N ARG A 350 -34.36 38.58 36.21
CA ARG A 350 -33.39 38.29 37.26
C ARG A 350 -32.59 37.03 36.95
N ILE A 351 -33.24 35.94 36.53
CA ILE A 351 -32.57 34.69 36.13
C ILE A 351 -31.64 34.96 34.95
N GLN A 352 -32.09 35.71 33.94
CA GLN A 352 -31.27 36.09 32.79
C GLN A 352 -30.04 36.90 33.22
N LYS A 353 -30.18 37.85 34.15
CA LYS A 353 -29.07 38.63 34.68
C LYS A 353 -28.09 37.77 35.49
N ILE A 354 -28.56 36.78 36.25
CA ILE A 354 -27.70 35.82 36.97
C ILE A 354 -26.90 34.98 35.96
N LEU A 355 -27.55 34.47 34.91
CA LEU A 355 -26.91 33.72 33.83
C LEU A 355 -25.90 34.58 33.05
N ASP A 356 -26.22 35.84 32.75
CA ASP A 356 -25.34 36.74 32.00
C ASP A 356 -24.17 37.27 32.85
N THR A 357 -24.37 37.48 34.16
CA THR A 357 -23.28 37.83 35.09
C THR A 357 -22.33 36.64 35.27
N ARG A 358 -22.86 35.41 35.36
CA ARG A 358 -22.06 34.17 35.39
C ARG A 358 -21.36 33.87 34.06
N LYS A 359 -21.88 34.37 32.92
CA LYS A 359 -21.19 34.33 31.61
C LYS A 359 -19.97 35.26 31.53
N GLN A 360 -19.97 36.39 32.25
CA GLN A 360 -18.88 37.38 32.20
C GLN A 360 -17.72 37.07 33.17
N SER A 361 -17.96 36.25 34.20
CA SER A 361 -16.89 35.67 35.03
C SER A 361 -16.44 34.32 34.45
N LEU A 362 -15.40 34.31 33.61
CA LEU A 362 -14.50 33.18 33.29
C LEU A 362 -14.99 31.76 33.70
N SER A 363 -15.46 30.94 32.75
CA SER A 363 -15.62 29.49 32.95
C SER A 363 -16.03 28.72 31.68
N LEU A 364 -16.94 29.21 30.82
CA LEU A 364 -17.48 28.37 29.74
C LEU A 364 -16.44 27.99 28.65
N ASN A 365 -15.62 28.94 28.20
CA ASN A 365 -14.55 28.66 27.23
C ASN A 365 -13.45 27.76 27.84
N ASP A 366 -13.10 27.98 29.11
CA ASP A 366 -12.08 27.18 29.79
C ASP A 366 -12.58 25.75 30.04
N VAL A 367 -13.85 25.57 30.37
CA VAL A 367 -14.51 24.26 30.52
C VAL A 367 -14.64 23.56 29.17
N LEU A 368 -14.98 24.28 28.09
CA LEU A 368 -15.05 23.70 26.74
C LEU A 368 -13.67 23.27 26.24
N VAL A 369 -12.65 24.09 26.47
CA VAL A 369 -11.24 23.76 26.16
C VAL A 369 -10.77 22.59 27.02
N ALA A 370 -11.09 22.54 28.33
CA ALA A 370 -10.72 21.44 29.22
C ALA A 370 -11.42 20.12 28.85
N ALA A 371 -12.72 20.16 28.52
CA ALA A 371 -13.47 18.99 28.06
C ALA A 371 -12.97 18.49 26.69
N GLY A 372 -12.70 19.42 25.76
CA GLY A 372 -12.12 19.11 24.45
C GLY A 372 -10.71 18.51 24.57
N LYS A 373 -9.85 19.06 25.43
CA LYS A 373 -8.53 18.50 25.76
C LYS A 373 -8.66 17.09 26.33
N THR A 374 -9.57 16.89 27.28
CA THR A 374 -9.78 15.59 27.93
C THR A 374 -10.20 14.52 26.93
N GLU A 375 -11.17 14.83 26.06
CA GLU A 375 -11.62 13.88 25.04
C GLU A 375 -10.56 13.64 23.96
N ALA A 376 -9.84 14.69 23.53
CA ALA A 376 -8.72 14.54 22.59
C ALA A 376 -7.60 13.66 23.17
N VAL A 377 -7.20 13.89 24.42
CA VAL A 377 -6.20 13.06 25.12
C VAL A 377 -6.69 11.62 25.25
N LYS A 378 -7.98 11.39 25.52
CA LYS A 378 -8.56 10.04 25.60
C LYS A 378 -8.48 9.31 24.26
N ILE A 379 -8.90 9.97 23.16
CA ILE A 379 -8.81 9.40 21.80
C ILE A 379 -7.36 9.11 21.42
N LEU A 380 -6.45 10.06 21.67
CA LEU A 380 -5.02 9.89 21.39
C LEU A 380 -4.40 8.78 22.25
N ARG A 381 -4.79 8.63 23.52
CA ARG A 381 -4.34 7.53 24.39
C ARG A 381 -4.79 6.16 23.86
N VAL A 382 -6.03 6.04 23.40
CA VAL A 382 -6.51 4.79 22.77
C VAL A 382 -5.69 4.47 21.52
N SER A 383 -5.56 5.44 20.60
CA SER A 383 -4.75 5.28 19.39
C SER A 383 -3.28 4.96 19.69
N LEU A 384 -2.69 5.63 20.69
CA LEU A 384 -1.32 5.38 21.14
C LEU A 384 -1.16 3.96 21.67
N ASN A 385 -2.07 3.50 22.53
CA ASN A 385 -2.05 2.14 23.05
C ASN A 385 -2.18 1.11 21.92
N ASP A 386 -3.09 1.33 20.95
CA ASP A 386 -3.24 0.44 19.79
C ASP A 386 -1.94 0.35 18.97
N LYS A 387 -1.27 1.50 18.74
CA LYS A 387 0.01 1.54 18.02
C LYS A 387 1.14 0.90 18.81
N ILE A 388 1.18 1.05 20.14
CA ILE A 388 2.15 0.37 21.01
C ILE A 388 1.95 -1.15 20.94
N VAL A 389 0.72 -1.62 21.10
CA VAL A 389 0.39 -3.06 21.00
C VAL A 389 0.75 -3.62 19.63
N ALA A 390 0.46 -2.88 18.55
CA ALA A 390 0.86 -3.28 17.20
C ALA A 390 2.38 -3.34 17.03
N ALA A 391 3.13 -2.38 17.60
CA ALA A 391 4.58 -2.36 17.58
C ALA A 391 5.19 -3.53 18.37
N ASP A 392 4.64 -3.87 19.54
CA ASP A 392 5.07 -5.02 20.33
C ASP A 392 4.77 -6.35 19.63
N GLY A 393 3.63 -6.45 18.94
CA GLY A 393 3.32 -7.57 18.07
C GLY A 393 4.32 -7.69 16.91
N SER A 394 4.73 -6.57 16.32
CA SER A 394 5.73 -6.51 15.26
C SER A 394 7.13 -6.94 15.74
N ARG A 395 7.56 -6.47 16.92
CA ARG A 395 8.80 -6.91 17.59
C ARG A 395 8.81 -8.42 17.83
N THR A 396 7.70 -8.96 18.31
CA THR A 396 7.54 -10.40 18.52
C THR A 396 7.68 -11.19 17.21
N ARG A 397 7.06 -10.71 16.11
CA ARG A 397 7.22 -11.32 14.78
C ARG A 397 8.66 -11.25 14.27
N ILE A 398 9.34 -10.12 14.46
CA ILE A 398 10.76 -9.95 14.13
C ILE A 398 11.63 -10.98 14.85
N ASP A 399 11.40 -11.20 16.14
CA ASP A 399 12.18 -12.16 16.92
C ASP A 399 11.87 -13.60 16.50
N ALA A 400 10.63 -13.93 16.18
CA ALA A 400 10.26 -15.22 15.60
C ALA A 400 10.94 -15.46 14.23
N LEU A 401 10.96 -14.44 13.36
CA LEU A 401 11.63 -14.52 12.05
C LEU A 401 13.15 -14.67 12.19
N ARG A 402 13.78 -13.97 13.15
CA ARG A 402 15.19 -14.17 13.49
C ARG A 402 15.48 -15.59 13.99
N ALA A 403 14.61 -16.13 14.83
CA ALA A 403 14.72 -17.51 15.30
C ALA A 403 14.63 -18.49 14.11
N SER A 404 13.64 -18.33 13.23
CA SER A 404 13.50 -19.15 12.03
C SER A 404 14.72 -19.06 11.10
N MET A 405 15.29 -17.86 10.89
CA MET A 405 16.53 -17.70 10.13
C MET A 405 17.69 -18.49 10.76
N ASN A 406 17.79 -18.52 12.09
CA ASN A 406 18.84 -19.26 12.79
C ASN A 406 18.70 -20.78 12.62
N GLU A 407 17.47 -21.31 12.50
CA GLU A 407 17.20 -22.73 12.23
C GLU A 407 17.78 -23.16 10.87
N PHE A 408 17.84 -22.25 9.90
CA PHE A 408 18.44 -22.51 8.59
C PHE A 408 19.96 -22.30 8.55
N THR A 409 20.57 -21.77 9.60
CA THR A 409 22.03 -21.52 9.67
C THR A 409 22.72 -22.44 10.66
N ASP A 410 22.85 -23.71 10.29
CA ASP A 410 23.64 -24.68 11.05
C ASP A 410 25.14 -24.34 10.93
N ARG A 411 25.78 -24.07 12.07
CA ARG A 411 27.22 -23.75 12.17
C ARG A 411 28.12 -24.91 11.72
N THR A 412 27.74 -26.14 12.05
CA THR A 412 28.46 -27.36 11.66
C THR A 412 28.39 -27.53 10.15
N ARG A 413 27.18 -27.43 9.57
CA ARG A 413 26.98 -27.49 8.12
C ARG A 413 27.74 -26.38 7.40
N THR A 414 27.66 -25.15 7.90
CA THR A 414 28.39 -24.00 7.32
C THR A 414 29.90 -24.23 7.33
N SER A 415 30.44 -24.77 8.43
CA SER A 415 31.85 -25.12 8.54
C SER A 415 32.25 -26.22 7.55
N GLU A 416 31.41 -27.25 7.39
CA GLU A 416 31.62 -28.34 6.43
C GLU A 416 31.67 -27.82 4.99
N ILE A 417 30.70 -26.98 4.59
CA ILE A 417 30.64 -26.37 3.26
C ILE A 417 31.90 -25.55 2.99
N ARG A 418 32.28 -24.67 3.93
CA ARG A 418 33.47 -23.82 3.79
C ARG A 418 34.76 -24.65 3.72
N LYS A 419 34.86 -25.70 4.53
CA LYS A 419 36.01 -26.62 4.50
C LYS A 419 36.11 -27.31 3.14
N PHE A 420 35.01 -27.87 2.63
CA PHE A 420 34.99 -28.52 1.33
C PHE A 420 35.40 -27.57 0.20
N TYR A 421 34.84 -26.36 0.19
CA TYR A 421 35.20 -25.31 -0.76
C TYR A 421 36.70 -24.99 -0.71
N ARG A 422 37.26 -24.74 0.48
CA ARG A 422 38.68 -24.41 0.66
C ARG A 422 39.60 -25.54 0.23
N THR A 423 39.26 -26.78 0.57
CA THR A 423 40.03 -27.96 0.12
C THR A 423 40.05 -28.05 -1.40
N ARG A 424 38.90 -27.84 -2.07
CA ARG A 424 38.83 -27.83 -3.54
C ARG A 424 39.63 -26.67 -4.14
N LEU A 425 39.49 -25.48 -3.57
CA LEU A 425 40.21 -24.29 -4.01
C LEU A 425 41.73 -24.51 -3.93
N SER A 426 42.25 -24.99 -2.80
CA SER A 426 43.69 -25.28 -2.64
C SER A 426 44.19 -26.30 -3.66
N MET A 427 43.42 -27.38 -3.89
CA MET A 427 43.78 -28.43 -4.85
C MET A 427 43.83 -27.89 -6.28
N PHE A 428 42.79 -27.15 -6.69
CA PHE A 428 42.70 -26.58 -8.04
C PHE A 428 43.72 -25.46 -8.28
N SER A 429 44.01 -24.64 -7.27
CA SER A 429 45.05 -23.62 -7.36
C SER A 429 46.43 -24.24 -7.54
N GLN A 430 46.76 -25.32 -6.82
CA GLN A 430 48.01 -26.05 -7.04
C GLN A 430 48.11 -26.62 -8.46
N GLU A 431 47.03 -27.23 -8.96
CA GLU A 431 47.00 -27.79 -10.30
C GLU A 431 47.13 -26.72 -11.40
N LEU A 432 46.65 -25.51 -11.15
CA LEU A 432 46.75 -24.36 -12.06
C LEU A 432 47.99 -23.49 -11.80
N ASP A 433 48.94 -23.95 -10.97
CA ASP A 433 50.17 -23.26 -10.62
C ASP A 433 49.93 -21.84 -10.04
N VAL A 434 49.01 -21.75 -9.08
CA VAL A 434 48.62 -20.52 -8.38
C VAL A 434 48.99 -20.63 -6.91
N HIS A 435 49.66 -19.60 -6.40
CA HIS A 435 49.89 -19.44 -4.97
C HIS A 435 48.70 -18.74 -4.30
N LEU A 436 48.17 -19.34 -3.23
CA LEU A 436 47.10 -18.75 -2.42
C LEU A 436 47.66 -18.28 -1.07
N ASP A 437 47.41 -17.02 -0.74
CA ASP A 437 47.65 -16.52 0.61
C ASP A 437 46.65 -17.14 1.59
N ASP A 438 47.10 -17.67 2.73
CA ASP A 438 46.25 -18.25 3.78
C ASP A 438 45.07 -19.12 3.23
N PRO A 439 45.33 -20.27 2.57
CA PRO A 439 44.30 -21.07 1.89
C PRO A 439 43.11 -21.46 2.80
N GLU A 440 43.38 -21.69 4.08
CA GLU A 440 42.37 -22.04 5.10
C GLU A 440 41.44 -20.89 5.50
N LYS A 441 41.78 -19.63 5.14
CA LYS A 441 40.97 -18.44 5.45
C LYS A 441 40.26 -17.86 4.23
N GLN A 442 40.47 -18.45 3.04
CA GLN A 442 39.84 -17.98 1.81
C GLN A 442 38.32 -17.91 1.95
N SER A 443 37.75 -16.83 1.39
CA SER A 443 36.32 -16.56 1.39
C SER A 443 35.65 -17.32 0.25
N ILE A 444 34.39 -17.72 0.47
CA ILE A 444 33.55 -18.28 -0.59
C ILE A 444 32.92 -17.18 -1.46
N VAL A 445 32.88 -15.93 -0.95
CA VAL A 445 32.30 -14.78 -1.65
C VAL A 445 33.29 -14.22 -2.67
N SER A 446 34.57 -14.21 -2.35
CA SER A 446 35.62 -13.62 -3.18
C SER A 446 36.94 -14.33 -2.94
N ILE A 447 37.85 -14.22 -3.90
CA ILE A 447 39.21 -14.72 -3.79
C ILE A 447 40.20 -13.55 -3.84
N ASN A 448 41.20 -13.59 -2.97
CA ASN A 448 42.31 -12.63 -2.99
C ASN A 448 43.51 -13.31 -3.64
N VAL A 449 44.02 -12.74 -4.74
CA VAL A 449 45.12 -13.33 -5.52
C VAL A 449 46.06 -12.22 -5.98
N ALA A 450 47.35 -12.56 -6.11
CA ALA A 450 48.38 -11.74 -6.72
C ALA A 450 48.00 -11.23 -8.12
N ARG A 451 48.52 -10.04 -8.47
CA ARG A 451 48.29 -9.38 -9.77
C ARG A 451 49.11 -10.05 -10.88
N GLY A 452 48.56 -10.10 -12.09
CA GLY A 452 49.25 -10.61 -13.28
C GLY A 452 48.51 -11.77 -13.93
N SER A 453 49.24 -12.65 -14.63
CA SER A 453 48.69 -13.82 -15.32
C SER A 453 48.18 -14.92 -14.38
N GLU A 454 48.57 -14.91 -13.10
CA GLU A 454 48.04 -15.81 -12.05
C GLU A 454 46.57 -15.52 -11.71
N GLY A 455 46.12 -14.27 -11.83
CA GLY A 455 44.75 -13.87 -11.47
C GLY A 455 43.66 -14.68 -12.18
N PRO A 456 43.66 -14.78 -13.53
CA PRO A 456 42.70 -15.61 -14.26
C PRO A 456 42.73 -17.10 -13.87
N ARG A 457 43.92 -17.66 -13.61
CA ARG A 457 44.08 -19.07 -13.18
C ARG A 457 43.47 -19.29 -11.80
N ALA A 458 43.66 -18.35 -10.89
CA ALA A 458 43.11 -18.43 -9.56
C ALA A 458 41.59 -18.23 -9.53
N LEU A 459 41.05 -17.35 -10.38
CA LEU A 459 39.62 -17.23 -10.59
C LEU A 459 39.02 -18.50 -11.21
N LEU A 460 39.72 -19.16 -12.13
CA LEU A 460 39.30 -20.46 -12.64
C LEU A 460 39.24 -21.52 -11.52
N ALA A 461 40.26 -21.59 -10.66
CA ALA A 461 40.25 -22.45 -9.48
C ALA A 461 39.07 -22.14 -8.54
N TYR A 462 38.80 -20.85 -8.30
CA TYR A 462 37.65 -20.37 -7.53
C TYR A 462 36.32 -20.85 -8.12
N TYR A 463 36.09 -20.63 -9.41
CA TYR A 463 34.83 -20.99 -10.07
C TYR A 463 34.57 -22.49 -10.00
N TYR A 464 35.60 -23.31 -10.23
CA TYR A 464 35.46 -24.77 -10.14
C TYR A 464 35.28 -25.24 -8.69
N ALA A 465 36.01 -24.67 -7.72
CA ALA A 465 35.81 -24.97 -6.31
C ALA A 465 34.38 -24.64 -5.87
N PHE A 466 33.85 -23.51 -6.33
CA PHE A 466 32.48 -23.09 -6.06
C PHE A 466 31.45 -24.01 -6.72
N LEU A 467 31.60 -24.34 -8.01
CA LEU A 467 30.70 -25.24 -8.73
C LEU A 467 30.64 -26.63 -8.09
N HIS A 468 31.79 -27.20 -7.72
CA HIS A 468 31.83 -28.49 -7.00
C HIS A 468 31.16 -28.39 -5.63
N THR A 469 31.31 -27.26 -4.94
CA THR A 469 30.63 -27.00 -3.65
C THR A 469 29.12 -26.94 -3.84
N LYS A 470 28.64 -26.18 -4.83
CA LYS A 470 27.22 -26.11 -5.19
C LYS A 470 26.63 -27.49 -5.43
N ILE A 471 27.27 -28.30 -6.29
CA ILE A 471 26.75 -29.63 -6.66
C ILE A 471 26.68 -30.55 -5.44
N LYS A 472 27.63 -30.45 -4.52
CA LYS A 472 27.67 -31.30 -3.33
C LYS A 472 26.58 -30.94 -2.30
N PHE A 473 26.32 -29.65 -2.09
CA PHE A 473 25.51 -29.18 -0.95
C PHE A 473 24.14 -28.60 -1.29
N THR A 474 23.82 -28.48 -2.58
CA THR A 474 22.53 -27.96 -3.04
C THR A 474 21.81 -28.94 -3.97
N THR A 475 20.49 -28.81 -4.04
CA THR A 475 19.63 -29.52 -5.00
C THR A 475 19.08 -28.59 -6.09
N ASN A 476 19.46 -27.31 -6.04
CA ASN A 476 19.04 -26.26 -6.98
C ASN A 476 19.44 -26.63 -8.41
N THR A 477 18.61 -26.24 -9.37
CA THR A 477 18.81 -26.50 -10.80
C THR A 477 20.25 -26.20 -11.25
N SER A 478 20.84 -27.09 -12.03
CA SER A 478 22.16 -26.93 -12.61
C SER A 478 22.07 -26.56 -14.07
N PHE A 479 22.84 -25.55 -14.48
CA PHE A 479 22.92 -25.09 -15.86
C PHE A 479 24.26 -25.49 -16.50
N PRO A 480 24.36 -25.39 -17.83
CA PRO A 480 25.63 -25.58 -18.53
C PRO A 480 26.69 -24.57 -18.08
N VAL A 481 27.91 -25.02 -17.81
CA VAL A 481 29.05 -24.16 -17.47
C VAL A 481 29.56 -23.52 -18.76
N VAL A 482 29.44 -22.21 -18.88
CA VAL A 482 29.86 -21.44 -20.06
C VAL A 482 31.04 -20.55 -19.68
N ILE A 483 32.18 -20.73 -20.36
CA ILE A 483 33.42 -20.00 -20.09
C ILE A 483 33.84 -19.24 -21.34
N ASP A 484 33.81 -17.91 -21.26
CA ASP A 484 34.19 -17.04 -22.37
C ASP A 484 35.63 -16.53 -22.22
N SER A 485 36.46 -16.90 -23.19
CA SER A 485 37.82 -16.36 -23.38
C SER A 485 38.72 -16.53 -22.14
N PRO A 486 39.06 -17.78 -21.73
CA PRO A 486 39.91 -18.05 -20.58
C PRO A 486 41.36 -17.56 -20.74
N ASN A 487 41.81 -17.23 -21.95
CA ASN A 487 43.13 -16.67 -22.21
C ASN A 487 43.22 -15.17 -21.85
N GLN A 488 42.83 -14.80 -20.63
CA GLN A 488 42.98 -13.42 -20.15
C GLN A 488 44.40 -13.13 -19.68
N GLN A 489 44.79 -11.86 -19.80
CA GLN A 489 46.13 -11.36 -19.48
C GLN A 489 47.28 -12.05 -20.25
N GLY A 490 46.97 -12.73 -21.37
CA GLY A 490 47.94 -13.36 -22.25
C GLY A 490 48.70 -14.51 -21.58
N GLN A 491 47.99 -15.61 -21.31
CA GLN A 491 48.62 -16.83 -20.80
C GLN A 491 49.64 -17.36 -21.81
N ASP A 492 50.75 -17.89 -21.31
CA ASP A 492 51.78 -18.46 -22.17
C ASP A 492 51.37 -19.83 -22.77
N LYS A 493 52.29 -20.41 -23.54
CA LYS A 493 52.09 -21.69 -24.24
C LYS A 493 52.00 -22.89 -23.30
N VAL A 494 52.25 -22.72 -22.00
CA VAL A 494 52.15 -23.78 -20.99
C VAL A 494 50.83 -23.66 -20.25
N HIS A 495 50.53 -22.46 -19.76
CA HIS A 495 49.40 -22.20 -18.88
C HIS A 495 48.04 -22.19 -19.60
N LEU A 496 47.97 -21.73 -20.85
CA LEU A 496 46.70 -21.79 -21.59
C LEU A 496 46.23 -23.24 -21.83
N PRO A 497 47.06 -24.16 -22.38
CA PRO A 497 46.70 -25.57 -22.46
C PRO A 497 46.29 -26.18 -21.12
N GLN A 498 47.02 -25.85 -20.05
CA GLN A 498 46.74 -26.32 -18.69
C GLN A 498 45.35 -25.87 -18.21
N MET A 499 44.99 -24.59 -18.40
CA MET A 499 43.66 -24.07 -18.05
C MET A 499 42.55 -24.76 -18.83
N VAL A 500 42.71 -24.92 -20.14
CA VAL A 500 41.67 -25.55 -20.98
C VAL A 500 41.52 -27.04 -20.64
N LYS A 501 42.64 -27.74 -20.40
CA LYS A 501 42.62 -29.13 -19.93
C LYS A 501 41.92 -29.24 -18.58
N PHE A 502 42.30 -28.39 -17.62
CA PHE A 502 41.68 -28.33 -16.30
C PHE A 502 40.15 -28.18 -16.39
N ILE A 503 39.66 -27.27 -17.23
CA ILE A 503 38.22 -27.04 -17.46
C ILE A 503 37.50 -28.34 -17.87
N PHE A 504 38.06 -29.11 -18.79
CA PHE A 504 37.41 -30.32 -19.31
C PHE A 504 37.65 -31.57 -18.46
N ASP A 505 38.72 -31.62 -17.67
CA ASP A 505 39.03 -32.73 -16.76
C ASP A 505 38.24 -32.62 -15.44
N HIS A 506 37.94 -31.40 -15.00
CA HIS A 506 37.29 -31.11 -13.73
C HIS A 506 35.81 -30.72 -13.85
N VAL A 507 35.17 -31.06 -14.96
CA VAL A 507 33.73 -30.81 -15.18
C VAL A 507 32.93 -31.25 -13.95
N PRO A 508 32.14 -30.35 -13.34
CA PRO A 508 31.46 -30.66 -12.10
C PRO A 508 30.28 -31.60 -12.36
N GLY A 509 30.41 -32.86 -11.92
CA GLY A 509 29.42 -33.92 -12.17
C GLY A 509 29.21 -34.17 -13.66
N ASP A 510 27.94 -34.25 -14.08
CA ASP A 510 27.55 -34.41 -15.49
C ASP A 510 27.14 -33.12 -16.19
N ALA A 511 27.64 -31.98 -15.71
CA ALA A 511 27.38 -30.69 -16.33
C ALA A 511 27.85 -30.65 -17.79
N GLN A 512 27.05 -30.00 -18.64
CA GLN A 512 27.48 -29.58 -19.96
C GLN A 512 28.43 -28.40 -19.81
N THR A 513 29.56 -28.43 -20.52
CA THR A 513 30.59 -27.39 -20.45
C THR A 513 30.88 -26.87 -21.85
N ILE A 514 30.76 -25.55 -22.03
CA ILE A 514 30.93 -24.83 -23.30
C ILE A 514 32.01 -23.77 -23.09
N VAL A 515 33.09 -23.82 -23.87
CA VAL A 515 34.26 -22.94 -23.71
C VAL A 515 34.54 -22.21 -25.01
N ALA A 516 34.82 -20.92 -24.97
CA ALA A 516 35.29 -20.15 -26.14
C ALA A 516 36.77 -19.82 -26.02
N ILE A 517 37.58 -20.17 -27.03
CA ILE A 517 39.00 -19.77 -27.13
C ILE A 517 39.34 -19.24 -28.52
N GLU A 518 40.43 -18.50 -28.64
CA GLU A 518 40.88 -17.95 -29.93
C GLU A 518 41.36 -19.04 -30.89
N ASP A 519 42.19 -19.95 -30.38
CA ASP A 519 42.87 -20.97 -31.16
C ASP A 519 43.05 -22.24 -30.33
N ALA A 520 42.55 -23.37 -30.82
CA ALA A 520 42.71 -24.68 -30.21
C ALA A 520 43.87 -25.49 -30.84
N SER A 521 44.64 -24.90 -31.76
CA SER A 521 45.69 -25.60 -32.49
C SER A 521 46.72 -26.22 -31.55
N GLY A 522 46.92 -27.54 -31.66
CA GLY A 522 47.85 -28.30 -30.83
C GLY A 522 47.27 -28.76 -29.48
N LEU A 523 45.99 -28.54 -29.23
CA LEU A 523 45.28 -29.09 -28.07
C LEU A 523 44.50 -30.35 -28.49
N GLU A 524 44.87 -31.50 -27.96
CA GLU A 524 44.11 -32.74 -28.09
C GLU A 524 43.37 -33.03 -26.78
N PHE A 525 42.04 -33.08 -26.84
CA PHE A 525 41.20 -33.37 -25.68
C PHE A 525 40.30 -34.56 -25.97
N GLU A 526 40.30 -35.53 -25.06
CA GLU A 526 39.43 -36.69 -25.17
C GLU A 526 37.96 -36.30 -24.93
N GLY A 527 37.09 -36.67 -25.86
CA GLY A 527 35.64 -36.46 -25.74
C GLY A 527 35.18 -34.99 -25.81
N VAL A 528 36.02 -34.08 -26.33
CA VAL A 528 35.65 -32.67 -26.55
C VAL A 528 35.32 -32.45 -28.03
N THR A 529 34.14 -31.93 -28.31
CA THR A 529 33.76 -31.50 -29.65
C THR A 529 34.32 -30.10 -29.91
N ILE A 530 35.07 -29.93 -30.99
CA ILE A 530 35.59 -28.62 -31.41
C ILE A 530 34.73 -28.09 -32.55
N ALA A 531 34.21 -26.87 -32.40
CA ALA A 531 33.40 -26.20 -33.41
C ALA A 531 33.99 -24.82 -33.74
N THR A 532 34.20 -24.56 -35.03
CA THR A 532 34.82 -23.31 -35.50
C THR A 532 33.75 -22.33 -35.98
N TYR A 533 33.80 -21.09 -35.48
CA TYR A 533 32.87 -20.03 -35.85
C TYR A 533 33.56 -18.74 -36.27
N GLY A 534 32.84 -17.96 -37.08
CA GLY A 534 33.31 -16.73 -37.71
C GLY A 534 34.09 -16.99 -39.00
N GLU A 535 33.49 -16.57 -40.11
CA GLU A 535 34.13 -16.62 -41.44
C GLU A 535 34.75 -15.26 -41.79
N ALA A 536 34.26 -14.18 -41.17
CA ALA A 536 34.72 -12.82 -41.39
C ALA A 536 34.77 -12.02 -40.07
N LYS A 537 35.73 -11.10 -40.00
CA LYS A 537 35.91 -10.24 -38.82
C LYS A 537 34.67 -9.35 -38.62
N ARG A 538 34.21 -9.26 -37.37
CA ARG A 538 33.01 -8.53 -36.93
C ARG A 538 31.70 -9.07 -37.56
N GLN A 539 31.68 -10.26 -38.13
CA GLN A 539 30.49 -10.84 -38.73
C GLN A 539 30.34 -12.31 -38.31
N VAL A 540 29.49 -12.53 -37.32
CA VAL A 540 29.18 -13.89 -36.82
C VAL A 540 27.94 -14.48 -37.52
N LEU A 541 26.96 -13.64 -37.85
CA LEU A 541 25.76 -14.04 -38.60
C LEU A 541 26.08 -14.20 -40.09
N ARG A 542 25.42 -15.17 -40.73
CA ARG A 542 25.68 -15.61 -42.09
C ARG A 542 24.42 -15.53 -42.94
N GLU A 543 24.56 -15.10 -44.18
CA GLU A 543 23.44 -14.98 -45.13
C GLU A 543 22.90 -16.37 -45.52
N LYS A 544 23.79 -17.34 -45.75
CA LYS A 544 23.44 -18.72 -46.11
C LYS A 544 22.59 -19.47 -45.08
N GLU A 545 22.55 -19.00 -43.84
CA GLU A 545 21.75 -19.62 -42.77
C GLU A 545 20.41 -18.91 -42.55
N PHE A 546 20.19 -17.75 -43.19
CA PHE A 546 19.05 -16.88 -42.93
C PHE A 546 17.71 -17.59 -43.12
N ASP A 547 17.45 -18.17 -44.29
CA ASP A 547 16.14 -18.78 -44.59
C ASP A 547 15.84 -19.97 -43.68
N ARG A 548 16.84 -20.83 -43.42
CA ARG A 548 16.70 -21.99 -42.53
C ARG A 548 16.38 -21.57 -41.10
N VAL A 549 17.11 -20.60 -40.56
CA VAL A 549 16.90 -20.13 -39.19
C VAL A 549 15.60 -19.34 -39.08
N LYS A 550 15.27 -18.52 -40.07
CA LYS A 550 14.00 -17.80 -40.14
C LYS A 550 12.81 -18.75 -40.06
N ALA A 551 12.86 -19.89 -40.75
CA ALA A 551 11.80 -20.91 -40.68
C ALA A 551 11.59 -21.47 -39.26
N VAL A 552 12.62 -21.49 -38.41
CA VAL A 552 12.50 -21.87 -36.98
C VAL A 552 11.80 -20.78 -36.17
N PHE A 553 12.06 -19.50 -36.47
CA PHE A 553 11.44 -18.38 -35.75
C PHE A 553 10.01 -18.08 -36.17
N ASP A 554 9.64 -18.34 -37.43
CA ASP A 554 8.34 -17.95 -38.00
C ASP A 554 7.13 -18.39 -37.14
N PRO A 555 7.04 -19.64 -36.64
CA PRO A 555 5.94 -20.06 -35.76
C PRO A 555 5.91 -19.28 -34.42
N PHE A 556 7.08 -18.97 -33.86
CA PHE A 556 7.18 -18.23 -32.60
C PHE A 556 6.80 -16.75 -32.79
N PHE A 557 7.24 -16.12 -33.87
CA PHE A 557 6.92 -14.73 -34.18
C PHE A 557 5.42 -14.52 -34.35
N GLN A 558 4.73 -15.43 -35.03
CA GLN A 558 3.27 -15.36 -35.18
C GLN A 558 2.58 -15.32 -33.81
N LYS A 559 2.96 -16.21 -32.88
CA LYS A 559 2.39 -16.24 -31.53
C LYS A 559 2.79 -15.05 -30.65
N ILE A 560 4.04 -14.59 -30.76
CA ILE A 560 4.51 -13.40 -30.01
C ILE A 560 3.73 -12.15 -30.44
N LEU A 561 3.53 -11.96 -31.75
CA LEU A 561 2.81 -10.81 -32.30
C LEU A 561 1.30 -10.88 -32.05
N ALA A 562 0.72 -12.08 -32.00
CA ALA A 562 -0.68 -12.27 -31.64
C ALA A 562 -0.99 -11.95 -30.16
N MET A 563 0.05 -11.82 -29.32
CA MET A 563 -0.05 -11.64 -27.86
C MET A 563 -0.82 -12.75 -27.15
N GLU A 564 -0.97 -13.93 -27.76
CA GLU A 564 -1.68 -15.13 -27.26
C GLU A 564 -0.95 -15.96 -26.19
#